data_AF-A0A1N6E8A2-F1
#
_entry.id   AF-A0A1N6E8A2-F1
#
_cell.length_a   1.000
_cell.length_b   1.000
_cell.length_c   1.000
_cell.angle_alpha   90.00
_cell.angle_beta   90.00
_cell.angle_gamma   90.00
#
_symmetry.space_group_name_H-M   'P 1'
#
loop_
_entity.id
_entity.type
_entity.pdbx_description
1 polymer ?
#
loop_
_entity_poly.entity_id
_entity_poly.type
_entity_poly.pdbx_seq_one_letter_code
_entity_poly.pdbx_strand_id
1 'polypeptide(L)'
;MHLHHYIFYFMVGIEVLLLIPFFLHYRLLNKEQRVIFAYAISNAFTGVVADIIARIYHNNMAFTAVMFLVQFFILTLFYIHVLKHPKAKKILQVMLAAAVALFAVDFTFLEGPLLFNSIFISFRTFVLIIYGVIFFLQLMRDESLIEQSIYINTLPAFWFNAGLFVSLCCSFPLDLCFNFLQRGGTPDDKLLSIFRITASLTWTGGVIQAILFYIGLLKVKGVRR
;
A
#
# COMPACT_ATOMS: atom_id res chain seq x y z
N MET A 1 -2.18 10.94 23.27
CA MET A 1 -0.90 10.80 22.55
C MET A 1 -0.26 9.41 22.68
N HIS A 2 -0.27 8.78 23.87
CA HIS A 2 0.36 7.47 24.08
C HIS A 2 -0.26 6.31 23.27
N LEU A 3 -1.59 6.25 23.16
CA LEU A 3 -2.26 5.16 22.43
C LEU A 3 -1.85 5.06 20.95
N HIS A 4 -1.73 6.20 20.26
CA HIS A 4 -1.30 6.22 18.85
C HIS A 4 0.14 5.73 18.65
N HIS A 5 1.03 6.01 19.60
CA HIS A 5 2.40 5.49 19.56
C HIS A 5 2.42 3.97 19.73
N TYR A 6 1.65 3.43 20.68
CA TYR A 6 1.55 1.98 20.85
C TYR A 6 0.98 1.28 19.63
N ILE A 7 -0.07 1.85 19.03
CA ILE A 7 -0.69 1.31 17.80
C ILE A 7 0.31 1.32 16.64
N PHE A 8 1.06 2.41 16.48
CA PHE A 8 2.08 2.52 15.45
C PHE A 8 3.18 1.45 15.61
N TYR A 9 3.77 1.33 16.79
CA TYR A 9 4.82 0.34 17.05
C TYR A 9 4.33 -1.10 16.96
N PHE A 10 3.08 -1.34 17.34
CA PHE A 10 2.45 -2.65 17.16
C PHE A 10 2.33 -3.01 15.69
N MET A 11 1.89 -2.06 14.84
CA MET A 11 1.79 -2.28 13.39
C MET A 11 3.16 -2.52 12.75
N VAL A 12 4.15 -1.67 13.04
CA VAL A 12 5.53 -1.87 12.56
C VAL A 12 6.08 -3.20 13.05
N GLY A 13 5.79 -3.61 14.29
CA GLY A 13 6.15 -4.92 14.82
C GLY A 13 5.55 -6.07 14.02
N ILE A 14 4.25 -6.00 13.68
CA ILE A 14 3.60 -7.00 12.82
C ILE A 14 4.26 -7.05 11.44
N GLU A 15 4.55 -5.91 10.83
CA GLU A 15 5.21 -5.85 9.53
C GLU A 15 6.61 -6.47 9.58
N VAL A 16 7.40 -6.16 10.61
CA VAL A 16 8.72 -6.76 10.81
C VAL A 16 8.63 -8.27 11.03
N LEU A 17 7.66 -8.75 11.81
CA LEU A 17 7.41 -10.19 11.99
C LEU A 17 7.04 -10.86 10.67
N LEU A 18 6.24 -10.21 9.83
CA LEU A 18 5.90 -10.69 8.49
C LEU A 18 7.14 -10.81 7.59
N LEU A 19 8.17 -9.97 7.76
CA LEU A 19 9.40 -10.07 6.97
C LEU A 19 10.18 -11.36 7.24
N ILE A 20 10.11 -11.92 8.45
CA ILE A 20 10.85 -13.15 8.82
C ILE A 20 10.59 -14.29 7.83
N PRO A 21 9.33 -14.73 7.59
CA PRO A 21 9.06 -15.80 6.63
C PRO A 21 9.42 -15.42 5.19
N PHE A 22 9.36 -14.14 4.80
CA PHE A 22 9.85 -13.70 3.49
C PHE A 22 11.36 -13.89 3.34
N PHE A 23 12.15 -13.53 4.36
CA PHE A 23 13.61 -13.71 4.36
C PHE A 23 13.99 -15.20 4.30
N LEU A 24 13.35 -16.03 5.14
CA LEU A 24 13.61 -17.47 5.18
C LEU A 24 13.36 -18.16 3.83
N HIS A 25 12.34 -17.72 3.09
CA HIS A 25 11.94 -18.34 1.83
C HIS A 25 12.33 -17.52 0.59
N TYR A 26 13.21 -16.54 0.70
CA TYR A 26 13.54 -15.60 -0.38
C TYR A 26 13.91 -16.29 -1.71
N ARG A 27 14.66 -17.40 -1.65
CA ARG A 27 15.09 -18.16 -2.83
C ARG A 27 13.93 -18.82 -3.59
N LEU A 28 12.83 -19.11 -2.89
CA LEU A 28 11.61 -19.70 -3.46
C LEU A 28 10.68 -18.64 -4.07
N LEU A 29 10.95 -17.36 -3.83
CA LEU A 29 10.08 -16.28 -4.30
C LEU A 29 10.26 -16.05 -5.79
N ASN A 30 9.14 -16.07 -6.52
CA ASN A 30 9.06 -15.61 -7.90
C ASN A 30 9.20 -14.08 -7.99
N LYS A 31 9.30 -13.56 -9.21
CA LYS A 31 9.56 -12.13 -9.46
C LYS A 31 8.51 -11.22 -8.82
N GLU A 32 7.24 -11.50 -9.00
CA GLU A 32 6.12 -10.75 -8.42
C GLU A 32 6.12 -10.78 -6.88
N GLN A 33 6.53 -11.92 -6.29
CA GLN A 33 6.57 -12.12 -4.85
C GLN A 33 7.74 -11.36 -4.22
N ARG A 34 8.88 -11.29 -4.93
CA ARG A 34 10.02 -10.44 -4.53
C ARG A 34 9.68 -8.96 -4.57
N VAL A 35 8.81 -8.53 -5.48
CA VAL A 35 8.34 -7.13 -5.50
C VAL A 35 7.47 -6.84 -4.28
N ILE A 36 6.56 -7.75 -3.90
CA ILE A 36 5.79 -7.62 -2.65
C ILE A 36 6.71 -7.62 -1.42
N PHE A 37 7.76 -8.44 -1.43
CA PHE A 37 8.74 -8.43 -0.37
C PHE A 37 9.47 -7.09 -0.27
N ALA A 38 9.90 -6.52 -1.41
CA ALA A 38 10.50 -5.19 -1.45
C ALA A 38 9.53 -4.11 -0.95
N TYR A 39 8.24 -4.23 -1.26
CA TYR A 39 7.20 -3.35 -0.73
C TYR A 39 7.08 -3.47 0.79
N ALA A 40 7.05 -4.69 1.34
CA ALA A 40 6.97 -4.91 2.78
C ALA A 40 8.21 -4.36 3.53
N ILE A 41 9.42 -4.58 2.98
CA ILE A 41 10.65 -3.99 3.51
C ILE A 41 10.56 -2.47 3.47
N SER A 42 10.17 -1.91 2.31
CA SER A 42 10.04 -0.47 2.14
C SER A 42 9.09 0.08 3.19
N ASN A 43 7.92 -0.50 3.39
CA ASN A 43 6.91 -0.01 4.33
C ASN A 43 7.41 -0.02 5.78
N ALA A 44 7.99 -1.13 6.24
CA ALA A 44 8.51 -1.24 7.59
C ALA A 44 9.67 -0.25 7.83
N PHE A 45 10.61 -0.17 6.89
CA PHE A 45 11.76 0.73 6.98
C PHE A 45 11.33 2.20 6.97
N THR A 46 10.51 2.59 6.00
CA THR A 46 10.08 3.99 5.88
C THR A 46 9.17 4.40 7.03
N GLY A 47 8.38 3.49 7.60
CA GLY A 47 7.61 3.75 8.81
C GLY A 47 8.53 4.17 9.96
N VAL A 48 9.55 3.37 10.27
CA VAL A 48 10.52 3.69 11.34
C VAL A 48 11.25 5.01 11.08
N VAL A 49 11.72 5.23 9.85
CA VAL A 49 12.43 6.48 9.49
C VAL A 49 11.49 7.69 9.60
N ALA A 50 10.23 7.57 9.19
CA ALA A 50 9.26 8.65 9.30
C ALA A 50 8.98 9.05 10.76
N ASP A 51 8.93 8.09 11.70
CA ASP A 51 8.80 8.37 13.15
C ASP A 51 10.05 9.06 13.70
N ILE A 52 11.25 8.62 13.31
CA ILE A 52 12.50 9.27 13.72
C ILE A 52 12.56 10.72 13.22
N ILE A 53 12.26 10.95 11.94
CA ILE A 53 12.23 12.29 11.36
C ILE A 53 11.18 13.17 12.05
N ALA A 54 9.99 12.63 12.32
CA ALA A 54 8.94 13.37 13.03
C ALA A 54 9.38 13.80 14.44
N ARG A 55 10.19 13.01 15.14
CA ARG A 55 10.70 13.36 16.47
C ARG A 55 11.79 14.41 16.44
N ILE A 56 12.69 14.34 15.45
CA ILE A 56 13.84 15.26 15.33
C ILE A 56 13.41 16.60 14.76
N TYR A 57 12.61 16.60 13.70
CA TYR A 57 12.26 17.79 12.92
C TYR A 57 10.84 18.30 13.17
N HIS A 58 10.04 17.60 14.00
CA HIS A 58 8.62 17.89 14.24
C HIS A 58 7.72 17.88 12.99
N ASN A 59 8.27 17.50 11.84
CA ASN A 59 7.58 17.39 10.57
C ASN A 59 8.28 16.32 9.72
N ASN A 60 7.50 15.36 9.21
CA ASN A 60 7.96 14.30 8.32
C ASN A 60 7.17 14.24 6.99
N MET A 61 6.40 15.29 6.66
CA MET A 61 5.50 15.28 5.50
C MET A 61 6.25 15.10 4.18
N ALA A 62 7.37 15.82 4.00
CA ALA A 62 8.22 15.67 2.81
C ALA A 62 8.70 14.21 2.63
N PHE A 63 9.19 13.59 3.71
CA PHE A 63 9.64 12.21 3.69
C PHE A 63 8.49 11.25 3.40
N THR A 64 7.32 11.50 4.00
CA THR A 64 6.10 10.71 3.81
C THR A 64 5.62 10.75 2.36
N ALA A 65 5.69 11.91 1.71
CA ALA A 65 5.35 12.06 0.30
C ALA A 65 6.29 11.25 -0.62
N VAL A 66 7.60 11.31 -0.36
CA VAL A 66 8.60 10.51 -1.09
C VAL A 66 8.39 9.01 -0.85
N MET A 67 8.15 8.60 0.40
CA MET A 67 7.81 7.23 0.75
C MET A 67 6.61 6.73 -0.08
N PHE A 68 5.55 7.53 -0.16
CA PHE A 68 4.36 7.17 -0.92
C PHE A 68 4.60 7.05 -2.42
N LEU A 69 5.51 7.85 -2.98
CA LEU A 69 5.95 7.70 -4.37
C LEU A 69 6.75 6.41 -4.60
N VAL A 70 7.70 6.11 -3.70
CA VAL A 70 8.50 4.87 -3.77
C VAL A 70 7.58 3.65 -3.69
N GLN A 71 6.65 3.63 -2.73
CA GLN A 71 5.67 2.56 -2.60
C GLN A 71 4.80 2.42 -3.85
N PHE A 72 4.33 3.53 -4.42
CA PHE A 72 3.54 3.51 -5.65
C PHE A 72 4.33 2.91 -6.83
N PHE A 73 5.63 3.22 -6.94
CA PHE A 73 6.52 2.63 -7.95
C PHE A 73 6.63 1.11 -7.78
N ILE A 74 6.92 0.63 -6.56
CA ILE A 74 7.05 -0.80 -6.26
C ILE A 74 5.75 -1.54 -6.58
N LEU A 75 4.59 -1.00 -6.15
CA LEU A 75 3.30 -1.63 -6.39
C LEU A 75 2.92 -1.60 -7.88
N THR A 76 3.25 -0.53 -8.61
CA THR A 76 3.05 -0.50 -10.06
C THR A 76 3.89 -1.58 -10.75
N LEU A 77 5.13 -1.79 -10.31
CA LEU A 77 5.93 -2.92 -10.80
C LEU A 77 5.28 -4.27 -10.50
N PHE A 78 4.71 -4.46 -9.31
CA PHE A 78 3.96 -5.69 -8.98
C PHE A 78 2.85 -5.93 -10.00
N TYR A 79 1.99 -4.92 -10.25
CA TYR A 79 0.89 -5.05 -11.22
C TYR A 79 1.36 -5.26 -12.67
N ILE A 80 2.49 -4.67 -13.08
CA ILE A 80 3.10 -4.93 -14.41
C ILE A 80 3.51 -6.41 -14.55
N HIS A 81 3.96 -7.05 -13.47
CA HIS A 81 4.34 -8.46 -13.48
C HIS A 81 3.12 -9.39 -13.50
N VAL A 82 2.08 -9.09 -12.72
CA VAL A 82 0.94 -10.00 -12.56
C VAL A 82 -0.16 -9.84 -13.62
N LEU A 83 -0.26 -8.67 -14.27
CA LEU A 83 -1.19 -8.48 -15.39
C LEU A 83 -0.65 -9.17 -16.65
N LYS A 84 -1.54 -9.82 -17.40
CA LYS A 84 -1.19 -10.55 -18.64
C LYS A 84 -1.27 -9.64 -19.87
N HIS A 85 -2.28 -8.77 -19.95
CA HIS A 85 -2.53 -7.98 -21.14
C HIS A 85 -1.49 -6.86 -21.37
N PRO A 86 -0.85 -6.77 -22.55
CA PRO A 86 0.18 -5.77 -22.83
C PRO A 86 -0.36 -4.33 -22.83
N LYS A 87 -1.61 -4.13 -23.27
CA LYS A 87 -2.29 -2.83 -23.20
C LYS A 87 -2.41 -2.34 -21.75
N ALA A 88 -2.79 -3.23 -20.82
CA ALA A 88 -2.87 -2.89 -19.40
C ALA A 88 -1.51 -2.46 -18.85
N LYS A 89 -0.43 -3.21 -19.17
CA LYS A 89 0.94 -2.82 -18.75
C LYS A 89 1.34 -1.44 -19.26
N LYS A 90 1.02 -1.12 -20.51
CA LYS A 90 1.30 0.20 -21.08
C LYS A 90 0.52 1.31 -20.36
N ILE A 91 -0.75 1.07 -20.03
CA ILE A 91 -1.56 2.01 -19.23
C ILE A 91 -0.92 2.23 -17.86
N LEU A 92 -0.48 1.17 -17.18
CA LEU A 92 0.20 1.25 -15.89
C LEU A 92 1.47 2.12 -15.95
N GLN A 93 2.27 1.99 -17.01
CA GLN A 93 3.46 2.81 -17.22
C GLN A 93 3.12 4.29 -17.46
N VAL A 94 2.07 4.57 -18.23
CA VAL A 94 1.59 5.95 -18.45
C VAL A 94 1.08 6.56 -17.14
N MET A 95 0.30 5.80 -16.37
CA MET A 95 -0.20 6.22 -15.07
C MET A 95 0.93 6.45 -14.06
N LEU A 96 2.01 5.67 -14.14
CA LEU A 96 3.22 5.91 -13.34
C LEU A 96 3.87 7.25 -13.69
N ALA A 97 4.06 7.55 -14.97
CA ALA A 97 4.59 8.83 -15.41
C ALA A 97 3.69 10.00 -14.99
N ALA A 98 2.37 9.85 -15.13
CA ALA A 98 1.38 10.83 -14.70
C ALA A 98 1.44 11.07 -13.18
N ALA A 99 1.58 10.01 -12.38
CA ALA A 99 1.71 10.13 -10.92
C ALA A 99 3.01 10.83 -10.50
N VAL A 100 4.13 10.57 -11.18
CA VAL A 100 5.41 11.26 -10.92
C VAL A 100 5.30 12.74 -11.26
N ALA A 101 4.67 13.08 -12.39
CA ALA A 101 4.42 14.47 -12.77
C ALA A 101 3.51 15.16 -11.75
N LEU A 102 2.42 14.49 -11.33
CA LEU A 102 1.52 15.00 -10.31
C LEU A 102 2.23 15.21 -8.97
N PHE A 103 3.04 14.24 -8.53
CA PHE A 103 3.87 14.38 -7.34
C PHE A 103 4.76 15.62 -7.42
N ALA A 104 5.49 15.80 -8.53
CA ALA A 104 6.37 16.95 -8.70
C ALA A 104 5.60 18.26 -8.62
N VAL A 105 4.44 18.36 -9.28
CA VAL A 105 3.59 19.55 -9.26
C VAL A 105 3.02 19.81 -7.86
N ASP A 106 2.51 18.77 -7.21
CA ASP A 106 1.89 18.87 -5.88
C ASP A 106 2.92 19.27 -4.81
N PHE A 107 4.12 18.68 -4.89
CA PHE A 107 5.22 18.90 -3.96
C PHE A 107 5.89 20.27 -4.12
N THR A 108 5.90 20.86 -5.33
CA THR A 108 6.62 22.12 -5.60
C THR A 108 5.72 23.34 -5.77
N PHE A 109 4.52 23.18 -6.35
CA PHE A 109 3.67 24.31 -6.72
C PHE A 109 2.33 24.38 -5.98
N LEU A 110 1.70 23.26 -5.63
CA LEU A 110 0.35 23.28 -5.05
C LEU A 110 0.35 23.34 -3.53
N GLU A 111 0.97 22.37 -2.86
CA GLU A 111 0.89 22.23 -1.39
C GLU A 111 2.26 22.42 -0.72
N GLY A 112 3.35 22.04 -1.39
CA GLY A 112 4.69 22.19 -0.85
C GLY A 112 5.16 20.99 0.01
N PRO A 113 6.42 21.01 0.47
CA PRO A 113 7.05 19.88 1.17
C PRO A 113 6.68 19.77 2.67
N LEU A 114 6.16 20.84 3.27
CA LEU A 114 5.85 20.88 4.70
C LEU A 114 4.41 20.46 5.02
N LEU A 115 3.56 20.37 4.00
CA LEU A 115 2.16 20.01 4.10
C LEU A 115 1.93 18.58 3.58
N PHE A 116 0.80 17.98 3.97
CA PHE A 116 0.43 16.66 3.50
C PHE A 116 0.00 16.76 2.03
N ASN A 117 0.72 16.07 1.14
CA ASN A 117 0.48 16.03 -0.32
C ASN A 117 -0.82 15.31 -0.70
N SER A 118 -1.94 15.93 -0.35
CA SER A 118 -3.26 15.34 -0.32
C SER A 118 -3.75 14.95 -1.71
N ILE A 119 -3.38 15.72 -2.75
CA ILE A 119 -3.78 15.50 -4.14
C ILE A 119 -3.06 14.27 -4.69
N PHE A 120 -1.73 14.25 -4.58
CA PHE A 120 -0.93 13.11 -5.04
C PHE A 120 -1.31 11.83 -4.30
N ILE A 121 -1.43 11.89 -2.97
CA ILE A 121 -1.74 10.72 -2.13
C ILE A 121 -3.14 10.16 -2.46
N SER A 122 -4.14 11.03 -2.62
CA SER A 122 -5.50 10.57 -3.00
C SER A 122 -5.52 9.94 -4.39
N PHE A 123 -4.84 10.58 -5.37
CA PHE A 123 -4.74 10.07 -6.73
C PHE A 123 -4.06 8.71 -6.76
N ARG A 124 -2.88 8.57 -6.14
CA ARG A 124 -2.12 7.32 -6.17
C ARG A 124 -2.85 6.19 -5.44
N THR A 125 -3.52 6.46 -4.32
CA THR A 125 -4.34 5.46 -3.61
C THR A 125 -5.51 5.00 -4.51
N PHE A 126 -6.22 5.93 -5.15
CA PHE A 126 -7.31 5.60 -6.09
C PHE A 126 -6.84 4.76 -7.28
N VAL A 127 -5.70 5.12 -7.88
CA VAL A 127 -5.12 4.36 -9.01
C VAL A 127 -4.74 2.95 -8.60
N LEU A 128 -4.14 2.76 -7.42
CA LEU A 128 -3.80 1.42 -6.92
C LEU A 128 -5.05 0.57 -6.63
N ILE A 129 -6.13 1.17 -6.12
CA ILE A 129 -7.42 0.48 -5.97
C ILE A 129 -7.91 -0.03 -7.33
N ILE A 130 -7.86 0.81 -8.37
CA ILE A 130 -8.23 0.41 -9.74
C ILE A 130 -7.35 -0.74 -10.22
N TYR A 131 -6.03 -0.70 -9.99
CA TYR A 131 -5.14 -1.81 -10.35
C TYR A 131 -5.54 -3.11 -9.67
N GLY A 132 -5.89 -3.05 -8.38
CA GLY A 132 -6.38 -4.19 -7.63
C GLY A 132 -7.67 -4.79 -8.20
N VAL A 133 -8.62 -3.93 -8.59
CA VAL A 133 -9.87 -4.36 -9.26
C VAL A 133 -9.58 -5.00 -10.61
N ILE A 134 -8.74 -4.38 -11.44
CA ILE A 134 -8.37 -4.92 -12.76
C ILE A 134 -7.74 -6.31 -12.61
N PHE A 135 -6.87 -6.51 -11.61
CA PHE A 135 -6.26 -7.81 -11.37
C PHE A 135 -7.29 -8.85 -10.93
N PHE A 136 -8.24 -8.52 -10.05
CA PHE A 136 -9.33 -9.43 -9.71
C PHE A 136 -10.21 -9.79 -10.91
N LEU A 137 -10.58 -8.80 -11.73
CA LEU A 137 -11.34 -9.04 -12.96
C LEU A 137 -10.58 -9.93 -13.94
N GLN A 138 -9.26 -9.77 -14.05
CA GLN A 138 -8.42 -10.65 -14.86
C GLN A 138 -8.46 -12.09 -14.36
N LEU A 139 -8.37 -12.30 -13.05
CA LEU A 139 -8.43 -13.65 -12.46
C LEU A 139 -9.79 -14.31 -12.65
N MET A 140 -10.89 -13.56 -12.59
CA MET A 140 -12.24 -14.09 -12.79
C MET A 140 -12.56 -14.47 -14.24
N ARG A 141 -11.87 -13.86 -15.22
CA ARG A 141 -12.10 -14.10 -16.66
C ARG A 141 -11.17 -15.17 -17.25
N ASP A 142 -10.25 -15.70 -16.45
CA ASP A 142 -9.25 -16.63 -16.94
C ASP A 142 -9.82 -18.06 -16.99
N GLU A 143 -10.35 -18.43 -18.15
CA GLU A 143 -10.94 -19.76 -18.42
C GLU A 143 -9.98 -20.90 -18.08
N SER A 144 -8.67 -20.72 -18.30
CA SER A 144 -7.65 -21.74 -17.99
C SER A 144 -7.50 -22.01 -16.49
N LEU A 145 -7.70 -21.00 -15.63
CA LEU A 145 -7.70 -21.17 -14.17
C LEU A 145 -8.99 -21.82 -13.67
N ILE A 146 -10.10 -21.55 -14.35
CA ILE A 146 -11.42 -22.15 -14.07
C ILE A 146 -11.43 -23.63 -14.48
N GLU A 147 -10.87 -23.97 -15.64
CA GLU A 147 -10.83 -25.33 -16.18
C GLU A 147 -9.83 -26.24 -15.46
N GLN A 148 -8.67 -25.72 -15.03
CA GLN A 148 -7.64 -26.54 -14.37
C GLN A 148 -7.92 -26.87 -12.89
N SER A 149 -9.10 -26.52 -12.36
CA SER A 149 -9.44 -26.67 -10.93
C SER A 149 -8.42 -26.03 -9.98
N ILE A 150 -7.56 -25.13 -10.48
CA ILE A 150 -6.64 -24.37 -9.64
C ILE A 150 -7.50 -23.33 -8.95
N TYR A 151 -7.99 -23.68 -7.76
CA TYR A 151 -8.69 -22.74 -6.89
C TYR A 151 -7.88 -21.44 -6.85
N ILE A 152 -8.49 -20.30 -7.20
CA ILE A 152 -7.85 -18.97 -7.20
C ILE A 152 -7.12 -18.69 -5.86
N ASN A 153 -7.64 -19.27 -4.77
CA ASN A 153 -7.08 -19.31 -3.42
C ASN A 153 -5.67 -19.97 -3.33
N THR A 154 -5.22 -20.71 -4.35
CA THR A 154 -3.89 -21.32 -4.38
C THR A 154 -2.81 -20.40 -4.94
N LEU A 155 -3.18 -19.27 -5.56
CA LEU A 155 -2.23 -18.32 -6.14
C LEU A 155 -1.74 -17.33 -5.07
N PRO A 156 -0.43 -17.24 -4.78
CA PRO A 156 0.12 -16.24 -3.86
C PRO A 156 -0.26 -14.80 -4.23
N ALA A 157 -0.22 -14.48 -5.54
CA ALA A 157 -0.53 -13.15 -6.05
C ALA A 157 -1.97 -12.69 -5.76
N PHE A 158 -2.93 -13.62 -5.69
CA PHE A 158 -4.31 -13.32 -5.30
C PHE A 158 -4.37 -12.78 -3.87
N TRP A 159 -3.71 -13.46 -2.94
CA TRP A 159 -3.68 -13.07 -1.53
C TRP A 159 -2.93 -11.77 -1.29
N PHE A 160 -1.80 -11.56 -1.98
CA PHE A 160 -1.09 -10.28 -1.94
C PHE A 160 -1.96 -9.13 -2.47
N ASN A 161 -2.64 -9.33 -3.60
CA ASN A 161 -3.56 -8.31 -4.11
C ASN A 161 -4.73 -8.04 -3.17
N ALA A 162 -5.32 -9.06 -2.56
CA ALA A 162 -6.40 -8.89 -1.59
C ALA A 162 -5.95 -8.09 -0.37
N GLY A 163 -4.75 -8.37 0.15
CA GLY A 163 -4.17 -7.60 1.24
C GLY A 163 -3.99 -6.13 0.88
N LEU A 164 -3.36 -5.87 -0.27
CA LEU A 164 -3.16 -4.50 -0.76
C LEU A 164 -4.50 -3.78 -0.95
N PHE A 165 -5.46 -4.43 -1.60
CA PHE A 165 -6.76 -3.85 -1.91
C PHE A 165 -7.53 -3.45 -0.65
N VAL A 166 -7.60 -4.34 0.35
CA VAL A 166 -8.27 -4.03 1.63
C VAL A 166 -7.61 -2.86 2.33
N SER A 167 -6.28 -2.87 2.45
CA SER A 167 -5.53 -1.79 3.10
C SER A 167 -5.72 -0.45 2.38
N LEU A 168 -5.64 -0.43 1.05
CA LEU A 168 -5.86 0.76 0.23
C LEU A 168 -7.28 1.32 0.43
N CYS A 169 -8.30 0.47 0.36
CA CYS A 169 -9.69 0.86 0.59
C CYS A 169 -9.92 1.41 2.01
N CYS A 170 -9.25 0.85 3.03
CA CYS A 170 -9.33 1.34 4.40
C CYS A 170 -8.55 2.65 4.62
N SER A 171 -7.45 2.85 3.90
CA SER A 171 -6.61 4.07 3.98
C SER A 171 -7.18 5.25 3.20
N PHE A 172 -7.91 5.00 2.11
CA PHE A 172 -8.44 6.05 1.24
C PHE A 172 -9.34 7.07 1.98
N PRO A 173 -10.28 6.67 2.85
CA PRO A 173 -11.04 7.62 3.67
C PRO A 173 -10.17 8.46 4.60
N LEU A 174 -9.08 7.91 5.15
CA LEU A 174 -8.16 8.65 6.01
C LEU A 174 -7.40 9.72 5.22
N ASP A 175 -6.89 9.37 4.04
CA ASP A 175 -6.23 10.30 3.13
C ASP A 175 -7.16 11.48 2.75
N LEU A 176 -8.43 11.19 2.49
CA LEU A 176 -9.45 12.22 2.26
C LEU A 176 -9.70 13.08 3.49
N CYS A 177 -9.77 12.48 4.69
CA CYS A 177 -9.93 13.24 5.94
C CYS A 177 -8.79 14.22 6.18
N PHE A 178 -7.54 13.82 5.89
CA PHE A 178 -6.39 14.71 5.97
C PHE A 178 -6.50 15.90 5.01
N ASN A 179 -7.04 15.70 3.80
CA ASN A 179 -7.30 16.80 2.86
C ASN A 179 -8.26 17.84 3.47
N PHE A 180 -9.36 17.38 4.08
CA PHE A 180 -10.32 18.28 4.73
C PHE A 180 -9.74 18.96 5.98
N LEU A 181 -8.94 18.26 6.79
CA LEU A 181 -8.26 18.82 7.96
C LEU A 181 -7.25 19.91 7.58
N GLN A 182 -6.56 19.77 6.44
CA GLN A 182 -5.57 20.75 5.99
C GLN A 182 -6.22 22.02 5.41
N ARG A 183 -7.42 21.92 4.86
CA ARG A 183 -8.16 23.04 4.24
C ARG A 183 -9.12 23.74 5.20
N GLY A 184 -9.66 23.03 6.19
CA GLY A 184 -10.45 23.61 7.27
C GLY A 184 -9.53 24.21 8.33
N GLY A 185 -9.88 25.37 8.89
CA GLY A 185 -9.10 26.02 9.96
C GLY A 185 -9.08 25.21 11.27
N THR A 186 -9.67 25.75 12.35
CA THR A 186 -9.79 25.00 13.61
C THR A 186 -10.58 23.70 13.40
N PRO A 187 -10.04 22.53 13.81
CA PRO A 187 -10.72 21.25 13.60
C PRO A 187 -12.06 21.23 14.34
N ASP A 188 -13.15 21.07 13.59
CA ASP A 188 -14.47 20.77 14.17
C ASP A 188 -14.40 19.39 14.88
N ASP A 189 -15.05 19.27 16.04
CA ASP A 189 -15.08 18.03 16.84
C ASP A 189 -15.62 16.83 16.02
N LYS A 190 -16.53 17.11 15.08
CA LYS A 190 -17.04 16.11 14.14
C LYS A 190 -15.94 15.58 13.23
N LEU A 191 -15.08 16.46 12.73
CA LEU A 191 -14.01 16.12 11.80
C LEU A 191 -12.90 15.33 12.50
N LEU A 192 -12.62 15.67 13.76
CA LEU A 192 -11.73 14.90 14.63
C LEU A 192 -12.27 13.49 14.90
N SER A 193 -13.59 13.36 15.07
CA SER A 193 -14.25 12.07 15.28
C SER A 193 -14.16 11.18 14.02
N ILE A 194 -14.41 11.75 12.84
CA ILE A 194 -14.24 11.05 11.56
C ILE A 194 -12.79 10.59 11.39
N PHE A 195 -11.82 11.46 11.68
CA PHE A 195 -10.40 11.12 11.62
C PHE A 195 -10.04 9.90 12.49
N ARG A 196 -10.55 9.84 13.73
CA ARG A 196 -10.29 8.69 14.63
C ARG A 196 -10.87 7.38 14.09
N ILE A 197 -12.06 7.45 13.49
CA ILE A 197 -12.71 6.27 12.88
C ILE A 197 -11.90 5.80 11.66
N THR A 198 -11.55 6.71 10.75
CA THR A 198 -10.80 6.36 9.54
C THR A 198 -9.37 5.89 9.84
N ALA A 199 -8.74 6.44 10.89
CA ALA A 199 -7.45 5.94 11.38
C ALA A 199 -7.56 4.51 11.92
N SER A 200 -8.63 4.20 12.66
CA SER A 200 -8.88 2.86 13.19
C SER A 200 -9.15 1.85 12.06
N LEU A 201 -9.88 2.27 11.02
CA LEU A 201 -10.10 1.47 9.81
C LEU A 201 -8.79 1.20 9.07
N THR A 202 -7.95 2.23 8.88
CA THR A 202 -6.65 2.10 8.22
C THR A 202 -5.77 1.08 8.94
N TRP A 203 -5.72 1.15 10.27
CA TRP A 203 -4.98 0.19 11.08
C TRP A 203 -5.50 -1.24 10.93
N THR A 204 -6.83 -1.42 11.00
CA THR A 204 -7.48 -2.72 10.81
C THR A 204 -7.17 -3.29 9.42
N GLY A 205 -7.22 -2.45 8.39
CA GLY A 205 -6.86 -2.81 7.02
C GLY A 205 -5.39 -3.23 6.88
N GLY A 206 -4.49 -2.56 7.59
CA GLY A 206 -3.08 -2.95 7.67
C GLY A 206 -2.86 -4.33 8.30
N VAL A 207 -3.54 -4.63 9.42
CA VAL A 207 -3.48 -5.95 10.06
C VAL A 207 -4.01 -7.03 9.11
N ILE A 208 -5.14 -6.79 8.46
CA ILE A 208 -5.71 -7.71 7.47
C ILE A 208 -4.73 -7.92 6.30
N GLN A 209 -4.10 -6.86 5.81
CA GLN A 209 -3.08 -6.96 4.77
C GLN A 209 -1.92 -7.88 5.19
N ALA A 210 -1.40 -7.71 6.41
CA ALA A 210 -0.31 -8.55 6.91
C ALA A 210 -0.72 -10.03 7.00
N ILE A 211 -1.93 -10.31 7.48
CA ILE A 211 -2.49 -11.68 7.52
C ILE A 211 -2.60 -12.26 6.11
N LEU A 212 -3.14 -11.50 5.16
CA LEU A 212 -3.30 -11.97 3.77
C LEU A 212 -1.94 -12.16 3.07
N PHE A 213 -0.94 -11.33 3.36
CA PHE A 213 0.41 -11.54 2.87
C PHE A 213 1.03 -12.82 3.43
N TYR A 214 0.83 -13.09 4.72
CA TYR A 214 1.27 -14.34 5.33
C TYR A 214 0.59 -15.56 4.68
N ILE A 215 -0.73 -15.50 4.45
CA ILE A 215 -1.45 -16.56 3.73
C ILE A 215 -0.87 -16.73 2.31
N GLY A 216 -0.62 -15.63 1.59
CA GLY A 216 0.00 -15.67 0.26
C GLY A 216 1.36 -16.36 0.25
N LEU A 217 2.21 -16.08 1.25
CA LEU A 217 3.49 -16.76 1.45
C LEU A 217 3.31 -18.27 1.67
N LEU A 218 2.36 -18.71 2.49
CA LEU A 218 2.07 -20.13 2.72
C LEU A 218 1.61 -20.88 1.46
N LYS A 219 1.22 -20.16 0.39
CA LYS A 219 0.87 -20.75 -0.90
C LYS A 219 2.05 -20.86 -1.87
N VAL A 220 3.23 -20.32 -1.54
CA VAL A 220 4.44 -20.46 -2.37
C VAL A 220 4.87 -21.93 -2.35
N LYS A 221 4.98 -22.55 -3.54
CA LYS A 221 5.38 -23.95 -3.71
C LYS A 221 6.79 -24.16 -3.14
N GLY A 222 6.87 -24.79 -1.96
CA GLY A 222 8.12 -25.03 -1.23
C GLY A 222 8.05 -24.70 0.26
N VAL A 223 7.13 -23.82 0.69
CA VAL A 223 6.87 -23.52 2.12
C VAL A 223 6.07 -24.64 2.82
N ARG A 224 5.36 -25.47 2.04
CA ARG A 224 4.53 -26.59 2.51
C ARG A 224 5.24 -27.96 2.45
N ARG A 225 6.55 -28.00 2.24
CA ARG A 225 7.31 -29.26 2.29
C ARG A 225 8.01 -29.42 3.63
#